data_AF-A0AAU5GVC1-F1
#
_entry.id   AF-A0AAU5GVC1-F1
#
_cell.length_a   1.000
_cell.length_b   1.000
_cell.length_c   1.000
_cell.angle_alpha   90.00
_cell.angle_beta   90.00
_cell.angle_gamma   90.00
#
_symmetry.space_group_name_H-M   'P 1'
#
loop_
_entity.id
_entity.type
_entity.pdbx_description
1 polymer ?
#
loop_
_entity_poly.entity_id
_entity_poly.type
_entity_poly.pdbx_seq_one_letter_code
_entity_poly.pdbx_strand_id
1 'polypeptide(L)'
;MTSLSEASEAVAPAAANALLDLPVLGTPASWLDKLLSDLGAPAAVNETVELALLAVCLYLLGRWLLGQVAPWLARVLIGPVVALVGGVRVALLLPDLAVARTARLAHARPPAVVYTYGHMVLDVSDRLQAAVRGGFPAVARLSRWSGKVALAAVIAAALFWNGTYCSGSGVGDGCTSPAQQWTTSVKTMFAKDAKDGDKPKTSTSKKDGKH
;
A
#
# COMPACT_ATOMS: atom_id res chain seq x y z
N MET A 1 -14.85 31.35 55.05
CA MET A 1 -14.15 31.75 53.82
C MET A 1 -13.52 30.50 53.23
N THR A 2 -14.27 29.83 52.35
CA THR A 2 -13.88 28.57 51.69
C THR A 2 -14.12 28.82 50.21
N SER A 3 -13.05 29.13 49.48
CA SER A 3 -13.07 29.29 48.03
C SER A 3 -13.10 27.90 47.41
N LEU A 4 -14.29 27.44 47.06
CA LEU A 4 -14.48 26.32 46.13
C LEU A 4 -13.94 26.79 44.78
N SER A 5 -12.77 26.28 44.39
CA SER A 5 -12.29 26.34 43.01
C SER A 5 -13.31 25.62 42.15
N GLU A 6 -14.09 26.38 41.39
CA GLU A 6 -14.74 25.90 40.16
C GLU A 6 -13.63 25.36 39.26
N ALA A 7 -13.43 24.04 39.31
CA ALA A 7 -12.71 23.33 38.28
C ALA A 7 -13.53 23.53 37.01
N SER A 8 -13.13 24.53 36.22
CA SER A 8 -13.59 24.74 34.85
C SER A 8 -13.46 23.39 34.14
N GLU A 9 -14.60 22.73 33.93
CA GLU A 9 -14.72 21.62 33.00
C GLU A 9 -14.28 22.18 31.66
N ALA A 10 -13.01 21.95 31.33
CA ALA A 10 -12.48 22.23 30.02
C ALA A 10 -13.31 21.41 29.04
N VAL A 11 -14.27 22.06 28.41
CA VAL A 11 -15.09 21.51 27.32
C VAL A 11 -14.08 21.00 26.30
N ALA A 12 -13.88 19.68 26.28
CA ALA A 12 -13.01 19.03 25.33
C ALA A 12 -13.48 19.47 23.94
N PRO A 13 -12.59 20.02 23.09
CA PRO A 13 -12.99 20.42 21.76
C PRO A 13 -13.61 19.22 21.09
N ALA A 14 -14.84 19.37 20.59
CA ALA A 14 -15.60 18.31 19.94
C ALA A 14 -14.67 17.54 18.99
N ALA A 15 -14.43 16.27 19.32
CA ALA A 15 -13.52 15.42 18.56
C ALA A 15 -13.99 15.45 17.11
N ALA A 16 -13.17 16.01 16.23
CA ALA A 16 -13.50 16.14 14.82
C ALA A 16 -13.67 14.73 14.25
N ASN A 17 -14.92 14.35 13.96
CA ASN A 17 -15.27 13.05 13.38
C ASN A 17 -14.58 12.91 12.04
N ALA A 18 -13.63 12.00 11.99
CA ALA A 18 -12.58 12.06 11.01
C ALA A 18 -12.89 11.17 9.78
N LEU A 19 -13.99 10.41 9.84
CA LEU A 19 -14.65 9.85 8.66
C LEU A 19 -15.38 10.89 7.79
N LEU A 20 -15.71 12.07 8.29
CA LEU A 20 -16.41 13.13 7.54
C LEU A 20 -15.57 13.69 6.38
N ASP A 21 -14.24 13.66 6.51
CA ASP A 21 -13.31 14.26 5.55
C ASP A 21 -12.93 13.32 4.39
N LEU A 22 -13.46 12.09 4.36
CA LEU A 22 -13.27 11.17 3.23
C LEU A 22 -14.30 11.48 2.13
N PRO A 23 -13.90 11.81 0.89
CA PRO A 23 -14.82 12.30 -0.16
C PRO A 23 -15.90 11.29 -0.57
N VAL A 24 -15.71 9.99 -0.29
CA VAL A 24 -16.66 8.92 -0.61
C VAL A 24 -17.36 8.38 0.65
N LEU A 25 -16.77 8.55 1.83
CA LEU A 25 -17.30 8.01 3.10
C LEU A 25 -17.88 9.09 4.03
N GLY A 26 -17.67 10.38 3.74
CA GLY A 26 -18.12 11.48 4.58
C GLY A 26 -19.63 11.65 4.59
N THR A 27 -20.31 11.39 3.47
CA THR A 27 -21.78 11.45 3.39
C THR A 27 -22.47 10.40 4.27
N PRO A 28 -22.11 9.10 4.22
CA PRO A 28 -22.67 8.12 5.15
C PRO A 28 -22.22 8.33 6.60
N ALA A 29 -21.00 8.82 6.84
CA ALA A 29 -20.52 9.11 8.19
C ALA A 29 -21.29 10.27 8.84
N SER A 30 -21.53 11.37 8.11
CA SER A 30 -22.33 12.51 8.60
C SER A 30 -23.77 12.13 8.90
N TRP A 31 -24.36 11.25 8.09
CA TRP A 31 -25.71 10.74 8.35
C TRP A 31 -25.76 9.92 9.65
N LEU A 32 -24.79 9.04 9.85
CA LEU A 32 -24.72 8.20 11.05
C LEU A 32 -24.46 9.02 12.31
N ASP A 33 -23.54 9.98 12.23
CA ASP A 33 -23.18 10.87 13.33
C ASP A 33 -24.38 11.72 13.77
N LYS A 34 -25.16 12.22 12.80
CA LYS A 34 -26.43 12.88 13.06
C LYS A 34 -27.45 11.95 13.72
N LEU A 35 -27.56 10.71 13.27
CA LEU A 35 -28.48 9.72 13.83
C LEU A 35 -28.11 9.37 15.29
N LEU A 36 -26.83 9.17 15.59
CA LEU A 36 -26.30 8.89 16.93
C LEU A 36 -26.49 10.09 17.88
N SER A 37 -26.27 11.31 17.36
CA SER A 37 -26.52 12.55 18.09
C SER A 37 -28.01 12.73 18.41
N ASP A 38 -28.90 12.44 17.45
CA ASP A 38 -30.36 12.48 17.64
C ASP A 38 -30.84 11.43 18.68
N LEU A 39 -30.08 10.35 18.86
CA LEU A 39 -30.29 9.31 19.87
C LEU A 39 -29.72 9.66 21.26
N GLY A 40 -29.02 10.79 21.40
CA GLY A 40 -28.40 11.22 22.66
C GLY A 40 -27.24 10.32 23.12
N ALA A 41 -26.56 9.65 22.18
CA ALA A 41 -25.47 8.75 22.51
C ALA A 41 -24.26 9.52 23.10
N PRO A 42 -23.56 8.95 24.11
CA PRO A 42 -22.32 9.53 24.63
C PRO A 42 -21.23 9.58 23.54
N ALA A 43 -20.37 10.60 23.56
CA ALA A 43 -19.28 10.74 22.57
C ALA A 43 -18.39 9.49 22.46
N ALA A 44 -18.11 8.82 23.58
CA ALA A 44 -17.35 7.57 23.59
C ALA A 44 -18.01 6.43 22.78
N VAL A 45 -19.35 6.39 22.75
CA VAL A 45 -20.10 5.41 21.95
C VAL A 45 -19.97 5.75 20.47
N ASN A 46 -20.05 7.03 20.09
CA ASN A 46 -19.87 7.46 18.70
C ASN A 46 -18.47 7.08 18.18
N GLU A 47 -17.41 7.36 18.95
CA GLU A 47 -16.04 7.00 18.57
C GLU A 47 -15.86 5.48 18.42
N THR A 48 -16.46 4.69 19.31
CA THR A 48 -16.37 3.22 19.25
C THR A 48 -17.11 2.66 18.03
N VAL A 49 -18.29 3.19 17.74
CA VAL A 49 -19.08 2.81 16.55
C VAL A 49 -18.36 3.22 15.27
N GLU A 50 -17.76 4.41 15.25
CA GLU A 50 -16.95 4.93 14.15
C GLU A 50 -15.75 3.99 13.86
N LEU A 51 -15.00 3.62 14.90
CA LEU A 51 -13.88 2.68 14.79
C LEU A 51 -14.33 1.31 14.27
N ALA A 52 -15.44 0.78 14.80
CA ALA A 52 -15.99 -0.49 14.39
C ALA A 52 -16.40 -0.47 12.91
N LEU A 53 -17.04 0.61 12.45
CA LEU A 53 -17.39 0.79 11.05
C LEU A 53 -16.16 0.91 10.16
N LEU A 54 -15.14 1.67 10.58
CA LEU A 54 -13.90 1.78 9.82
C LEU A 54 -13.22 0.43 9.68
N ALA A 55 -13.17 -0.38 10.75
CA ALA A 55 -12.63 -1.73 10.72
C ALA A 55 -13.42 -2.65 9.78
N VAL A 56 -14.75 -2.58 9.80
CA VAL A 56 -15.62 -3.34 8.87
C VAL A 56 -15.39 -2.89 7.42
N CYS A 57 -15.33 -1.59 7.16
CA CYS A 57 -15.04 -1.03 5.84
C CYS A 57 -13.67 -1.49 5.32
N LEU A 58 -12.62 -1.41 6.14
CA LEU A 58 -11.29 -1.91 5.78
C LEU A 58 -11.29 -3.41 5.51
N TYR A 59 -12.01 -4.19 6.33
CA TYR A 59 -12.16 -5.62 6.12
C TYR A 59 -12.85 -5.94 4.79
N LEU A 60 -13.97 -5.28 4.49
CA LEU A 60 -14.70 -5.46 3.24
C LEU A 60 -13.89 -5.00 2.03
N LEU A 61 -13.21 -3.86 2.14
CA LEU A 61 -12.33 -3.34 1.10
C LEU A 61 -11.16 -4.31 0.86
N GLY A 62 -10.49 -4.78 1.92
CA GLY A 62 -9.41 -5.76 1.83
C GLY A 62 -9.88 -7.07 1.19
N ARG A 63 -11.07 -7.55 1.58
CA ARG A 63 -11.69 -8.73 0.97
C ARG A 63 -11.99 -8.51 -0.51
N TRP A 64 -12.52 -7.36 -0.88
CA TRP A 64 -12.81 -7.00 -2.28
C TRP A 64 -11.53 -6.88 -3.11
N LEU A 65 -10.50 -6.20 -2.60
CA LEU A 65 -9.18 -6.10 -3.23
C LEU A 65 -8.55 -7.48 -3.41
N LEU A 66 -8.56 -8.33 -2.40
CA LEU A 66 -8.02 -9.70 -2.50
C LEU A 66 -8.84 -10.56 -3.48
N GLY A 67 -10.15 -10.36 -3.55
CA GLY A 67 -11.01 -11.07 -4.49
C GLY A 67 -10.80 -10.63 -5.93
N GLN A 68 -10.56 -9.33 -6.16
CA GLN A 68 -10.65 -8.76 -7.50
C GLN A 68 -9.32 -8.24 -8.07
N VAL A 69 -8.48 -7.64 -7.24
CA VAL A 69 -7.16 -7.16 -7.64
C VAL A 69 -6.18 -8.33 -7.73
N ALA A 70 -6.23 -9.31 -6.83
CA ALA A 70 -5.30 -10.45 -6.87
C ALA A 70 -5.33 -11.24 -8.20
N PRO A 71 -6.49 -11.65 -8.76
CA PRO A 71 -6.51 -12.37 -10.04
C PRO A 71 -6.15 -11.48 -11.23
N TRP A 72 -6.37 -10.17 -11.13
CA TRP A 72 -5.93 -9.21 -12.14
C TRP A 72 -4.40 -9.05 -12.11
N LEU A 73 -3.84 -8.81 -10.93
CA LEU A 73 -2.41 -8.65 -10.71
C LEU A 73 -1.64 -9.91 -11.11
N ALA A 74 -2.18 -11.09 -10.80
CA ALA A 74 -1.64 -12.37 -11.25
C ALA A 74 -1.56 -12.42 -12.78
N ARG A 75 -2.65 -12.10 -13.49
CA ARG A 75 -2.67 -12.09 -14.96
C ARG A 75 -1.68 -11.10 -15.55
N VAL A 76 -1.58 -9.90 -14.97
CA VAL A 76 -0.68 -8.84 -15.44
C VAL A 76 0.78 -9.17 -15.18
N LEU A 77 1.14 -9.76 -14.04
CA LEU A 77 2.53 -10.08 -13.70
C LEU A 77 3.05 -11.36 -14.36
N ILE A 78 2.20 -12.37 -14.61
CA ILE A 78 2.66 -13.65 -15.17
C ILE A 78 3.30 -13.45 -16.55
N GLY A 79 2.68 -12.64 -17.41
CA GLY A 79 3.20 -12.34 -18.76
C GLY A 79 4.65 -11.84 -18.78
N PRO A 80 4.96 -10.69 -18.16
CA PRO A 80 6.31 -10.13 -18.16
C PRO A 80 7.32 -11.03 -17.43
N VAL A 81 6.94 -11.70 -16.34
CA VAL A 81 7.85 -12.63 -15.65
C VAL A 81 8.20 -13.81 -16.55
N VAL A 82 7.22 -14.43 -17.22
CA VAL A 82 7.47 -15.52 -18.16
C VAL A 82 8.31 -15.05 -19.34
N ALA A 83 8.04 -13.86 -19.88
CA ALA A 83 8.84 -13.26 -20.94
C ALA A 83 10.30 -13.02 -20.52
N LEU A 84 10.51 -12.50 -19.30
CA LEU A 84 11.85 -12.28 -18.75
C LEU A 84 12.60 -13.59 -18.54
N VAL A 85 11.96 -14.61 -17.98
CA VAL A 85 12.56 -15.95 -17.85
C VAL A 85 12.88 -16.55 -19.23
N GLY A 86 12.01 -16.34 -20.22
CA GLY A 86 12.27 -16.74 -21.60
C GLY A 86 13.47 -16.02 -22.21
N GLY A 87 13.60 -14.71 -21.99
CA GLY A 87 14.74 -13.92 -22.44
C GLY A 87 16.06 -14.37 -21.81
N VAL A 88 16.05 -14.59 -20.49
CA VAL A 88 17.22 -15.12 -19.76
C VAL A 88 17.61 -16.50 -20.27
N ARG A 89 16.64 -17.39 -20.53
CA ARG A 89 16.89 -18.72 -21.11
C ARG A 89 17.56 -18.62 -22.49
N VAL A 90 17.05 -17.75 -23.37
CA VAL A 90 17.66 -17.54 -24.70
C VAL A 90 19.08 -16.99 -24.57
N ALA A 91 19.28 -16.00 -23.69
CA ALA A 91 20.60 -15.41 -23.46
C ALA A 91 21.62 -16.43 -22.93
N LEU A 92 21.21 -17.32 -22.02
CA LEU A 92 22.07 -18.39 -21.47
C LEU A 92 22.35 -19.53 -22.45
N LEU A 93 21.44 -19.79 -23.40
CA LEU A 93 21.63 -20.82 -24.43
C LEU A 93 22.37 -20.30 -25.67
N LEU A 94 22.49 -18.97 -25.83
CA LEU A 94 23.19 -18.38 -26.97
C LEU A 94 24.68 -18.81 -27.05
N PRO A 95 25.45 -18.82 -25.95
CA PRO A 95 26.83 -19.31 -25.95
C PRO A 95 26.93 -20.79 -26.32
N ASP A 96 26.00 -21.61 -25.81
CA ASP A 96 25.92 -23.04 -26.12
C ASP A 96 25.68 -23.24 -27.63
N LEU A 97 24.70 -22.53 -28.20
CA LEU A 97 24.44 -22.53 -29.64
C LEU A 97 25.67 -22.09 -30.45
N ALA A 98 26.39 -21.07 -29.99
CA ALA A 98 27.59 -20.58 -30.66
C ALA A 98 28.70 -21.65 -30.67
N VAL A 99 28.96 -22.30 -29.53
CA VAL A 99 29.95 -23.40 -29.41
C VAL A 99 29.54 -24.61 -30.24
N ALA A 100 28.27 -25.00 -30.20
CA ALA A 100 27.77 -26.10 -31.00
C ALA A 100 27.89 -25.80 -32.51
N ARG A 101 27.63 -24.56 -32.92
CA ARG A 101 27.74 -24.13 -34.32
C ARG A 101 29.19 -24.09 -34.79
N THR A 102 30.13 -23.57 -33.99
CA THR A 102 31.56 -23.54 -34.33
C THR A 102 32.15 -24.95 -34.39
N ALA A 103 31.80 -25.84 -33.46
CA ALA A 103 32.23 -27.23 -33.48
C ALA A 103 31.75 -27.97 -34.74
N ARG A 104 30.49 -27.78 -35.15
CA ARG A 104 29.94 -28.35 -36.38
C ARG A 104 30.65 -27.83 -37.63
N LEU A 105 30.95 -26.53 -37.69
CA LEU A 105 31.72 -25.93 -38.79
C LEU A 105 33.14 -26.49 -38.87
N ALA A 106 33.73 -26.86 -37.75
CA ALA A 106 35.03 -27.53 -37.69
C ALA A 106 34.98 -29.05 -37.92
N HIS A 107 33.81 -29.61 -38.25
CA HIS A 107 33.57 -31.07 -38.34
C HIS A 107 33.96 -31.85 -37.06
N ALA A 108 34.00 -31.18 -35.92
CA ALA A 108 34.27 -31.79 -34.62
C ALA A 108 32.97 -32.16 -33.91
N ARG A 109 33.03 -33.20 -33.07
CA ARG A 109 31.91 -33.54 -32.18
C ARG A 109 31.94 -32.62 -30.95
N PRO A 110 30.86 -31.89 -30.64
CA PRO A 110 30.83 -31.01 -29.49
C PRO A 110 30.99 -31.81 -28.18
N PRO A 111 31.69 -31.25 -27.18
CA PRO A 111 31.96 -31.95 -25.93
C PRO A 111 30.68 -32.21 -25.12
N ALA A 112 30.60 -33.36 -24.45
CA ALA A 112 29.43 -33.80 -23.69
C ALA A 112 28.97 -32.78 -22.61
N VAL A 113 29.91 -32.04 -22.03
CA VAL A 113 29.66 -31.01 -21.01
C VAL A 113 28.70 -29.93 -21.51
N VAL A 114 28.77 -29.58 -22.79
CA VAL A 114 27.94 -28.55 -23.44
C VAL A 114 26.46 -28.95 -23.38
N TYR A 115 26.16 -30.23 -23.64
CA TYR A 115 24.80 -30.77 -23.55
C TYR A 115 24.25 -30.81 -22.12
N THR A 116 25.11 -31.10 -21.12
CA THR A 116 24.67 -31.13 -19.72
C THR A 116 24.31 -29.74 -19.20
N TYR A 117 25.04 -28.71 -19.61
CA TYR A 117 24.74 -27.33 -19.27
C TYR A 117 23.40 -26.90 -19.87
N GLY A 118 23.20 -27.12 -21.18
CA GLY A 118 21.94 -26.81 -21.85
C GLY A 118 20.75 -27.46 -21.14
N HIS A 119 20.84 -28.75 -20.81
CA HIS A 119 19.77 -29.46 -20.09
C HIS A 119 19.49 -28.85 -18.70
N MET A 120 20.51 -28.47 -17.94
CA MET A 120 20.32 -27.81 -16.65
C MET A 120 19.61 -26.46 -16.76
N VAL A 121 20.00 -25.63 -17.73
CA VAL A 121 19.37 -24.32 -17.96
C VAL A 121 17.89 -24.48 -18.32
N LEU A 122 17.58 -25.46 -19.19
CA LEU A 122 16.21 -25.79 -19.57
C LEU A 122 15.41 -26.24 -18.35
N ASP A 123 15.89 -27.23 -17.59
CA ASP A 123 15.21 -27.76 -16.40
C ASP A 123 14.95 -26.69 -15.34
N VAL A 124 15.95 -25.85 -15.04
CA VAL A 124 15.80 -24.77 -14.06
C VAL A 124 14.79 -23.75 -14.54
N SER A 125 14.84 -23.36 -15.83
CA SER A 125 13.88 -22.40 -16.40
C SER A 125 12.45 -22.95 -16.40
N ASP A 126 12.26 -24.23 -16.70
CA ASP A 126 10.96 -24.89 -16.73
C ASP A 126 10.40 -25.03 -15.30
N ARG A 127 11.23 -25.40 -14.32
CA ARG A 127 10.85 -25.41 -12.90
C ARG A 127 10.46 -24.01 -12.41
N LEU A 128 11.21 -22.98 -12.79
CA LEU A 128 10.90 -21.60 -12.42
C LEU A 128 9.59 -21.13 -13.06
N GLN A 129 9.37 -21.40 -14.35
CA GLN A 129 8.10 -21.11 -15.01
C GLN A 129 6.93 -21.88 -14.39
N ALA A 130 7.13 -23.15 -14.04
CA ALA A 130 6.13 -23.97 -13.36
C ALA A 130 5.83 -23.43 -11.95
N ALA A 131 6.85 -22.99 -11.21
CA ALA A 131 6.70 -22.36 -9.90
C ALA A 131 5.96 -21.02 -9.99
N VAL A 132 6.25 -20.19 -10.98
CA VAL A 132 5.51 -18.93 -11.22
C VAL A 132 4.05 -19.24 -11.57
N ARG A 133 3.82 -20.14 -12.55
CA ARG A 133 2.47 -20.53 -12.98
C ARG A 133 1.67 -21.27 -11.90
N GLY A 134 2.34 -21.98 -10.99
CA GLY A 134 1.73 -22.71 -9.86
C GLY A 134 1.58 -21.88 -8.59
N GLY A 135 2.47 -20.93 -8.35
CA GLY A 135 2.46 -20.04 -7.19
C GLY A 135 1.35 -19.00 -7.25
N PHE A 136 1.08 -18.42 -8.42
CA PHE A 136 -0.02 -17.47 -8.59
C PHE A 136 -1.43 -18.05 -8.31
N PRO A 137 -1.79 -19.28 -8.74
CA PRO A 137 -3.04 -19.90 -8.31
C PRO A 137 -3.03 -20.31 -6.83
N ALA A 138 -1.87 -20.48 -6.18
CA ALA A 138 -1.81 -20.60 -4.72
C ALA A 138 -2.18 -19.27 -4.03
N VAL A 139 -1.79 -18.13 -4.59
CA VAL A 139 -2.28 -16.81 -4.18
C VAL A 139 -3.81 -16.70 -4.39
N ALA A 140 -4.32 -17.25 -5.50
CA ALA A 140 -5.77 -17.36 -5.69
C ALA A 140 -6.45 -18.29 -4.67
N ARG A 141 -5.78 -19.33 -4.16
CA ARG A 141 -6.30 -20.12 -3.01
C ARG A 141 -6.26 -19.32 -1.72
N LEU A 142 -5.29 -18.43 -1.55
CA LEU A 142 -5.26 -17.48 -0.43
C LEU A 142 -6.51 -16.58 -0.40
N SER A 143 -7.12 -16.30 -1.56
CA SER A 143 -8.42 -15.60 -1.62
C SER A 143 -9.55 -16.36 -0.94
N ARG A 144 -9.47 -17.70 -0.81
CA ARG A 144 -10.45 -18.49 -0.02
C ARG A 144 -10.32 -18.22 1.48
N TRP A 145 -9.15 -17.79 1.92
CA TRP A 145 -8.84 -17.37 3.29
C TRP A 145 -8.88 -15.85 3.44
N SER A 146 -9.39 -15.13 2.42
CA SER A 146 -9.41 -13.66 2.36
C SER A 146 -9.97 -13.02 3.61
N GLY A 147 -10.96 -13.62 4.28
CA GLY A 147 -11.47 -13.10 5.56
C GLY A 147 -10.42 -13.11 6.67
N LYS A 148 -9.76 -14.24 6.91
CA LYS A 148 -8.73 -14.34 7.96
C LYS A 148 -7.52 -13.48 7.64
N VAL A 149 -7.12 -13.43 6.37
CA VAL A 149 -5.98 -12.62 5.90
C VAL A 149 -6.31 -11.12 5.98
N ALA A 150 -7.50 -10.70 5.56
CA ALA A 150 -7.92 -9.31 5.68
C ALA A 150 -8.01 -8.89 7.15
N LEU A 151 -8.57 -9.74 8.02
CA LEU A 151 -8.61 -9.46 9.46
C LEU A 151 -7.20 -9.34 10.06
N ALA A 152 -6.31 -10.27 9.74
CA ALA A 152 -4.91 -10.20 10.19
C ALA A 152 -4.20 -8.95 9.67
N ALA A 153 -4.46 -8.54 8.43
CA ALA A 153 -3.92 -7.32 7.85
C ALA A 153 -4.45 -6.06 8.56
N VAL A 154 -5.74 -6.00 8.89
CA VAL A 154 -6.35 -4.90 9.66
C VAL A 154 -5.73 -4.82 11.05
N ILE A 155 -5.58 -5.96 11.74
CA ILE A 155 -4.94 -6.02 13.06
C ILE A 155 -3.48 -5.57 12.97
N ALA A 156 -2.73 -6.08 12.00
CA ALA A 156 -1.33 -5.71 11.81
C ALA A 156 -1.17 -4.22 11.48
N ALA A 157 -2.04 -3.65 10.66
CA ALA A 157 -2.05 -2.23 10.35
C ALA A 157 -2.35 -1.39 11.60
N ALA A 158 -3.32 -1.79 12.41
CA ALA A 158 -3.65 -1.13 13.67
C ALA A 158 -2.49 -1.18 14.68
N LEU A 159 -1.85 -2.35 14.83
CA LEU A 159 -0.70 -2.53 15.72
C LEU A 159 0.52 -1.74 15.23
N PHE A 160 0.80 -1.77 13.93
CA PHE A 160 1.90 -1.01 13.33
C PHE A 160 1.70 0.49 13.50
N TRP A 161 0.47 0.97 13.29
CA TRP A 161 0.12 2.36 13.49
C TRP A 161 0.33 2.79 14.94
N ASN A 162 -0.24 2.02 15.88
CA ASN A 162 -0.09 2.29 17.30
C ASN A 162 1.40 2.28 17.72
N GLY A 163 2.16 1.32 17.20
CA GLY A 163 3.59 1.21 17.46
C GLY A 163 4.43 2.34 16.87
N THR A 164 4.04 2.99 15.79
CA THR A 164 4.85 4.03 15.12
C THR A 164 4.46 5.46 15.53
N TYR A 165 3.16 5.71 15.73
CA TYR A 165 2.67 7.07 15.97
C TYR A 165 2.39 7.38 17.44
N CYS A 166 2.07 6.38 18.27
CA CYS A 166 1.88 6.61 19.71
C CYS A 166 3.17 6.47 20.54
N SER A 167 4.21 5.81 20.01
CA SER A 167 5.50 5.67 20.70
C SER A 167 6.49 6.80 20.40
N GLY A 168 6.28 7.54 19.31
CA GLY A 168 7.16 8.60 18.82
C GLY A 168 6.80 10.01 19.30
N SER A 169 5.54 10.27 19.66
CA SER A 169 5.10 11.49 20.32
C SER A 169 5.36 11.35 21.82
N GLY A 170 6.32 12.10 22.36
CA GLY A 170 6.70 12.04 23.77
C GLY A 170 5.50 12.11 24.72
N VAL A 171 5.64 11.47 25.88
CA VAL A 171 4.63 11.39 26.94
C VAL A 171 4.09 12.79 27.28
N GLY A 172 2.97 13.19 26.66
CA GLY A 172 2.39 14.53 26.82
C GLY A 172 1.59 15.01 25.61
N ASP A 173 2.05 14.70 24.39
CA ASP A 173 1.24 14.91 23.17
C ASP A 173 0.37 13.66 22.97
N GLY A 174 -0.85 13.70 23.50
CA GLY A 174 -1.79 12.58 23.47
C GLY A 174 -1.89 11.96 22.07
N CYS A 175 -2.03 10.62 22.02
CA CYS A 175 -2.23 9.89 20.77
C CYS A 175 -3.35 10.53 19.97
N THR A 176 -3.00 11.24 18.90
CA THR A 176 -3.98 11.81 17.98
C THR A 176 -4.59 10.67 17.17
N SER A 177 -5.89 10.72 16.97
CA SER A 177 -6.57 9.68 16.20
C SER A 177 -5.99 9.65 14.77
N PRO A 178 -5.91 8.49 14.10
CA PRO A 178 -5.31 8.37 12.77
C PRO A 178 -5.88 9.37 11.77
N ALA A 179 -7.16 9.66 11.91
CA ALA A 179 -7.88 10.50 11.00
C ALA A 179 -7.76 12.00 11.37
N GLN A 180 -7.46 12.37 12.63
CA GLN A 180 -6.94 13.71 12.97
C GLN A 180 -5.57 13.99 12.33
N GLN A 181 -4.66 13.01 12.29
CA GLN A 181 -3.37 13.19 11.62
C GLN A 181 -3.52 13.36 10.11
N TRP A 182 -4.40 12.58 9.50
CA TRP A 182 -4.64 12.66 8.06
C TRP A 182 -5.24 14.01 7.68
N THR A 183 -6.26 14.48 8.40
CA THR A 183 -6.88 15.79 8.14
C THR A 183 -5.93 16.95 8.37
N THR A 184 -5.08 16.88 9.40
CA THR A 184 -4.02 17.88 9.62
C THR A 184 -3.03 17.89 8.46
N SER A 185 -2.58 16.72 8.00
CA SER A 185 -1.67 16.58 6.86
C SER A 185 -2.30 17.13 5.57
N VAL A 186 -3.56 16.80 5.29
CA VAL A 186 -4.29 17.28 4.11
C VAL A 186 -4.49 18.80 4.17
N LYS A 187 -4.92 19.35 5.31
CA LYS A 187 -5.06 20.80 5.51
C LYS A 187 -3.73 21.53 5.29
N THR A 188 -2.62 20.99 5.81
CA THR A 188 -1.29 21.60 5.61
C THR A 188 -0.83 21.53 4.15
N MET A 189 -1.17 20.46 3.42
CA MET A 189 -0.85 20.31 2.00
C MET A 189 -1.55 21.39 1.15
N PHE A 190 -2.86 21.53 1.33
CA PHE A 190 -3.64 22.54 0.60
C PHE A 190 -3.36 23.98 1.05
N ALA A 191 -3.05 24.21 2.33
CA ALA A 191 -2.65 25.53 2.81
C ALA A 191 -1.27 25.96 2.26
N LYS A 192 -0.41 25.00 1.92
CA LYS A 192 0.91 25.25 1.30
C LYS A 192 0.76 25.65 -0.17
N ASP A 193 -0.11 24.96 -0.90
CA ASP A 193 -0.41 25.28 -2.30
C ASP A 193 -1.05 26.67 -2.46
N ALA A 194 -1.91 27.06 -1.51
CA ALA A 194 -2.49 28.40 -1.47
C ALA A 194 -1.44 29.50 -1.21
N LYS A 195 -0.37 29.21 -0.47
CA LYS A 195 0.72 30.17 -0.19
C LYS A 195 1.78 30.24 -1.28
N ASP A 196 2.00 29.16 -2.04
CA ASP A 196 2.97 29.16 -3.14
C ASP A 196 2.40 29.72 -4.45
N GLY A 197 1.07 29.78 -4.61
CA GLY A 197 0.40 30.47 -5.73
C GLY A 197 0.54 31.99 -5.72
N ASP A 198 0.89 32.59 -4.57
CA ASP A 198 0.95 34.04 -4.37
C ASP A 198 2.40 34.58 -4.31
N LYS A 199 3.41 33.71 -4.51
CA LYS A 199 4.79 34.19 -4.63
C LYS A 199 4.96 34.82 -6.02
N PRO A 200 5.22 36.13 -6.12
CA PRO A 200 5.47 36.77 -7.39
C PRO A 200 6.69 36.09 -8.03
N LYS A 201 6.53 35.58 -9.26
CA LYS A 201 7.63 35.06 -10.06
C LYS A 201 8.64 36.19 -10.21
N THR A 202 9.69 36.19 -9.40
CA THR A 202 10.85 37.05 -9.58
C THR A 202 11.44 36.68 -10.92
N SER A 203 11.13 37.49 -11.94
CA SER A 203 11.72 37.35 -13.26
C SER A 203 13.21 37.57 -13.11
N THR A 204 13.98 36.48 -13.19
CA THR A 204 15.42 36.55 -13.40
C THR A 204 15.65 37.20 -14.76
N SER A 205 15.72 38.53 -14.75
CA SER A 205 16.22 39.33 -15.85
C SER A 205 17.67 38.93 -16.09
N LYS A 206 17.86 38.10 -17.11
CA LYS A 206 19.14 37.69 -17.66
C LYS A 206 19.79 38.93 -18.24
N LYS A 207 20.72 39.53 -17.49
CA LYS A 207 21.53 40.64 -17.97
C LYS A 207 22.67 40.05 -18.80
N ASP A 208 22.47 40.04 -20.12
CA ASP A 208 23.52 39.77 -21.09
C ASP A 208 24.62 40.84 -20.94
N GLY A 209 25.74 40.43 -20.34
CA GLY A 209 26.96 41.22 -20.30
C GLY A 209 27.96 40.67 -21.32
N LYS A 210 27.91 41.20 -22.55
CA LYS A 210 29.09 41.27 -23.42
C LYS A 210 30.06 42.28 -22.81
N HIS A 211 31.30 41.88 -22.56
CA HIS A 211 32.51 42.57 -22.99
C HIS A 211 33.74 41.73 -22.65
#